data_AF-A0A1I8B5T4-F1
#
_entry.id   AF-A0A1I8B5T4-F1
#
_cell.length_a   1.000
_cell.length_b   1.000
_cell.length_c   1.000
_cell.angle_alpha   90.00
_cell.angle_beta   90.00
_cell.angle_gamma   90.00
#
_symmetry.space_group_name_H-M   'P 1'
#
loop_
_entity.id
_entity.type
_entity.pdbx_description
1 polymer ?
#
loop_
_entity_poly.entity_id
_entity_poly.type
_entity_poly.pdbx_seq_one_letter_code
_entity_poly.pdbx_strand_id
1 'polypeptide(L)'
;MMERFFKEENIHNSKNNGNKCTNDWTTFKNPKDGHLYGYKVVVQDMINCFQAERICRSMGAEVVSIHSSEENSFVAKLASSQLEECQNNPLVCAQRVPHTNSADEFLDKILRGFYIGLHRSQFNPSYSSAVVHVWSDGSPCDYGCYDGVVTCDMHIDPWGPCNPSGTNNSFGNGYPEDCTEIYLATPSGMAKWNDISSYHKLGGVICKKSCEEEHNHNICGKDGWPYVGEKEYHAFPLTEPGNYWQAHSICQKQGAQVASIHSQGENDITSALAIGQAGGNLSACSWIGLHSSHGGSKTGFWDDGSNADFGMNVQPGTSPWSEDKNPSIDKDKESQHCQNSCTAIFGNGRWKDLNCDDSCGAVICEKECKNQE
;
A
#
# COMPACT_ATOMS: atom_id res chain seq x y z
N MET A 1 -18.17 -54.23 13.30
CA MET A 1 -17.05 -53.54 12.63
C MET A 1 -17.65 -52.95 11.36
N MET A 2 -18.06 -51.68 11.44
CA MET A 2 -19.02 -51.06 10.51
C MET A 2 -18.28 -50.00 9.68
N GLU A 3 -18.18 -50.23 8.38
CA GLU A 3 -17.76 -49.24 7.38
C GLU A 3 -18.83 -48.14 7.26
N ARG A 4 -18.43 -46.86 7.24
CA ARG A 4 -19.19 -45.78 6.57
C ARG A 4 -18.27 -44.66 6.07
N PHE A 5 -18.18 -44.59 4.73
CA PHE A 5 -18.28 -43.41 3.86
C PHE A 5 -17.54 -42.11 4.26
N PHE A 6 -16.35 -41.90 3.68
CA PHE A 6 -15.90 -40.56 3.29
C PHE A 6 -16.53 -40.21 1.95
N LYS A 7 -17.30 -39.12 1.89
CA LYS A 7 -17.64 -38.45 0.63
C LYS A 7 -16.48 -37.53 0.27
N GLU A 8 -15.78 -37.88 -0.81
CA GLU A 8 -14.97 -36.92 -1.57
C GLU A 8 -15.92 -35.90 -2.19
N GLU A 9 -15.78 -34.63 -1.82
CA GLU A 9 -16.36 -33.52 -2.58
C GLU A 9 -15.34 -33.05 -3.63
N ASN A 10 -15.86 -32.86 -4.84
CA ASN A 10 -15.14 -32.75 -6.10
C ASN A 10 -14.12 -31.60 -6.13
N ILE A 11 -12.82 -31.93 -6.07
CA ILE A 11 -11.76 -31.12 -6.65
C ILE A 11 -11.66 -31.54 -8.11
N HIS A 12 -12.28 -30.77 -9.01
CA HIS A 12 -12.16 -31.01 -10.44
C HIS A 12 -10.72 -30.73 -10.90
N ASN A 13 -9.96 -31.81 -11.09
CA ASN A 13 -8.66 -31.77 -11.76
C ASN A 13 -8.92 -31.80 -13.28
N SER A 14 -9.15 -30.63 -13.88
CA SER A 14 -9.24 -30.49 -15.34
C SER A 14 -7.86 -30.19 -15.93
N LYS A 15 -7.49 -30.97 -16.94
CA LYS A 15 -6.24 -30.82 -17.68
C LYS A 15 -6.24 -29.52 -18.49
N ASN A 16 -5.30 -28.63 -18.15
CA ASN A 16 -4.57 -27.68 -18.99
C ASN A 16 -5.26 -27.13 -20.24
N ASN A 17 -5.89 -25.97 -20.07
CA ASN A 17 -5.64 -24.79 -20.91
C ASN A 17 -5.06 -23.69 -20.00
N GLY A 18 -3.75 -23.70 -19.78
CA GLY A 18 -2.91 -22.54 -19.40
C GLY A 18 -3.38 -21.57 -18.29
N ASN A 19 -3.92 -22.03 -17.15
CA ASN A 19 -4.13 -21.12 -16.01
C ASN A 19 -2.77 -20.69 -15.41
N LYS A 20 -2.50 -19.37 -15.36
CA LYS A 20 -1.18 -18.80 -15.03
C LYS A 20 -0.89 -18.66 -13.53
N CYS A 21 -1.90 -18.82 -12.69
CA CYS A 21 -1.67 -19.01 -11.26
C CYS A 21 -1.00 -20.38 -11.08
N THR A 22 0.32 -20.37 -10.87
CA THR A 22 1.11 -21.58 -10.63
C THR A 22 0.59 -22.33 -9.40
N ASN A 23 1.04 -23.57 -9.21
CA ASN A 23 0.62 -24.43 -8.10
C ASN A 23 0.74 -23.81 -6.69
N ASP A 24 1.52 -22.75 -6.52
CA ASP A 24 1.77 -22.08 -5.23
C ASP A 24 0.73 -20.98 -4.90
N TRP A 25 -0.29 -20.79 -5.73
CA TRP A 25 -1.39 -19.84 -5.53
C TRP A 25 -2.70 -20.59 -5.33
N THR A 26 -3.45 -20.23 -4.28
CA THR A 26 -4.79 -20.78 -4.06
C THR A 26 -5.78 -19.98 -4.89
N THR A 27 -6.56 -20.64 -5.74
CA THR A 27 -7.47 -19.94 -6.65
C THR A 27 -8.88 -19.79 -6.09
N PHE A 28 -9.53 -18.68 -6.39
CA PHE A 28 -10.94 -18.44 -6.13
C PHE A 28 -11.59 -17.80 -7.37
N LYS A 29 -12.74 -18.33 -7.78
CA LYS A 29 -13.52 -17.79 -8.89
C LYS A 29 -14.53 -16.81 -8.32
N ASN A 30 -14.36 -15.53 -8.65
CA ASN A 30 -15.25 -14.50 -8.13
C ASN A 30 -16.66 -14.70 -8.72
N PRO A 31 -17.71 -14.84 -7.88
CA PRO A 31 -19.06 -15.09 -8.36
C PRO A 31 -19.69 -13.89 -9.07
N LYS A 32 -19.20 -12.67 -8.84
CA LYS A 32 -19.76 -11.44 -9.43
C LYS A 32 -19.35 -11.26 -10.89
N ASP A 33 -18.06 -11.43 -11.19
CA ASP A 33 -17.50 -11.20 -12.53
C ASP A 33 -17.20 -12.51 -13.29
N GLY A 34 -17.14 -13.64 -12.58
CA GLY A 34 -16.83 -14.95 -13.15
C GLY A 34 -15.33 -15.19 -13.41
N HIS A 35 -14.45 -14.26 -13.06
CA HIS A 35 -13.01 -14.35 -13.26
C HIS A 35 -12.35 -15.23 -12.19
N LEU A 36 -11.33 -15.98 -12.60
CA LEU A 36 -10.47 -16.76 -11.72
C LEU A 36 -9.29 -15.91 -11.22
N TYR A 37 -9.17 -15.78 -9.91
CA TYR A 37 -8.07 -15.08 -9.25
C TYR A 37 -7.23 -16.04 -8.40
N GLY A 38 -5.94 -15.75 -8.27
CA GLY A 38 -5.00 -16.45 -7.42
C GLY A 38 -4.69 -15.62 -6.19
N TYR A 39 -4.62 -16.26 -5.03
CA TYR A 39 -4.37 -15.63 -3.73
C TYR A 39 -3.21 -16.30 -3.03
N LYS A 40 -2.42 -15.51 -2.32
CA LYS A 40 -1.25 -16.00 -1.58
C LYS A 40 -1.03 -15.18 -0.32
N VAL A 41 -0.82 -15.87 0.79
CA VAL A 41 -0.41 -15.25 2.07
C VAL A 41 1.10 -15.22 2.11
N VAL A 42 1.67 -14.05 2.37
CA VAL A 42 3.11 -13.88 2.59
C VAL A 42 3.32 -13.42 4.02
N VAL A 43 3.91 -14.31 4.82
CA VAL A 43 4.33 -13.97 6.19
C VAL A 43 5.69 -13.32 6.10
N GLN A 44 5.77 -12.05 6.49
CA GLN A 44 6.99 -11.30 6.58
C GLN A 44 6.84 -10.26 7.69
N ASP A 45 7.57 -10.48 8.78
CA ASP A 45 7.45 -9.63 9.97
C ASP A 45 8.02 -8.23 9.73
N MET A 46 7.50 -7.29 10.49
CA MET A 46 7.88 -5.89 10.53
C MET A 46 7.76 -5.12 9.19
N ILE A 47 6.76 -5.45 8.36
CA ILE A 47 6.51 -4.75 7.08
C ILE A 47 5.47 -3.65 7.25
N ASN A 48 5.62 -2.51 6.57
CA ASN A 48 4.54 -1.50 6.48
C ASN A 48 3.69 -1.69 5.22
N CYS A 49 2.66 -0.87 5.07
CA CYS A 49 1.68 -0.99 3.98
C CYS A 49 2.33 -0.89 2.59
N PHE A 50 3.27 0.02 2.43
CA PHE A 50 4.07 0.20 1.23
C PHE A 50 4.96 -1.02 0.90
N GLN A 51 5.63 -1.58 1.91
CA GLN A 51 6.41 -2.81 1.77
C GLN A 51 5.52 -4.01 1.41
N ALA A 52 4.30 -4.06 1.93
CA ALA A 52 3.30 -5.07 1.61
C ALA A 52 2.86 -5.01 0.13
N GLU A 53 2.60 -3.80 -0.40
CA GLU A 53 2.35 -3.60 -1.83
C GLU A 53 3.50 -4.13 -2.69
N ARG A 54 4.75 -3.77 -2.35
CA ARG A 54 5.94 -4.27 -3.06
C ARG A 54 6.01 -5.79 -3.07
N ILE A 55 5.78 -6.44 -1.92
CA ILE A 55 5.85 -7.90 -1.80
C ILE A 55 4.89 -8.55 -2.81
N CYS A 56 3.66 -8.07 -2.89
CA CYS A 56 2.70 -8.60 -3.86
C CYS A 56 3.13 -8.32 -5.30
N ARG A 57 3.55 -7.09 -5.59
CA ARG A 57 3.98 -6.67 -6.94
C ARG A 57 5.18 -7.44 -7.46
N SER A 58 6.12 -7.78 -6.59
CA SER A 58 7.28 -8.61 -6.93
C SER A 58 6.90 -10.00 -7.47
N MET A 59 5.67 -10.47 -7.21
CA MET A 59 5.14 -11.74 -7.70
C MET A 59 4.12 -11.57 -8.84
N GLY A 60 4.03 -10.37 -9.41
CA GLY A 60 2.98 -9.99 -10.36
C GLY A 60 1.60 -10.09 -9.72
N ALA A 61 1.41 -9.46 -8.57
CA ALA A 61 0.14 -9.41 -7.86
C ALA A 61 -0.03 -8.03 -7.22
N GLU A 62 -1.25 -7.73 -6.77
CA GLU A 62 -1.50 -6.59 -5.90
C GLU A 62 -1.85 -7.09 -4.48
N VAL A 63 -1.87 -6.19 -3.51
CA VAL A 63 -2.47 -6.51 -2.21
C VAL A 63 -3.94 -6.85 -2.41
N VAL A 64 -4.45 -7.82 -1.67
CA VAL A 64 -5.77 -8.41 -1.92
C VAL A 64 -6.88 -7.35 -1.87
N SER A 65 -7.64 -7.28 -2.95
CA SER A 65 -8.97 -6.66 -2.99
C SER A 65 -10.05 -7.68 -2.68
N ILE A 66 -11.08 -7.27 -1.93
CA ILE A 66 -12.17 -8.14 -1.48
C ILE A 66 -13.50 -7.50 -1.87
N HIS A 67 -14.29 -8.21 -2.68
CA HIS A 67 -15.51 -7.68 -3.30
C HIS A 67 -16.78 -8.40 -2.86
N SER A 68 -16.71 -9.38 -1.97
CA SER A 68 -17.89 -10.11 -1.48
C SER A 68 -17.64 -10.77 -0.13
N SER A 69 -18.73 -11.14 0.55
CA SER A 69 -18.67 -11.96 1.77
C SER A 69 -18.03 -13.32 1.52
N GLU A 70 -18.30 -13.92 0.36
CA GLU A 70 -17.76 -15.21 -0.05
C GLU A 70 -16.25 -15.13 -0.26
N GLU A 71 -15.78 -14.08 -0.92
CA GLU A 71 -14.34 -13.80 -1.10
C GLU A 71 -13.68 -13.50 0.25
N ASN A 72 -14.31 -12.67 1.11
CA ASN A 72 -13.80 -12.39 2.45
C ASN A 72 -13.65 -13.66 3.28
N SER A 73 -14.65 -14.55 3.25
CA SER A 73 -14.59 -15.84 3.93
C SER A 73 -13.55 -16.79 3.33
N PHE A 74 -13.34 -16.74 2.02
CA PHE A 74 -12.26 -17.49 1.37
C PHE A 74 -10.88 -16.98 1.82
N VAL A 75 -10.66 -15.66 1.80
CA VAL A 75 -9.41 -15.01 2.24
C VAL A 75 -9.14 -15.31 3.72
N ALA A 76 -10.17 -15.26 4.57
CA ALA A 76 -10.08 -15.62 5.98
C ALA A 76 -9.59 -17.08 6.19
N LYS A 77 -10.19 -18.04 5.46
CA LYS A 77 -9.77 -19.45 5.53
C LYS A 77 -8.32 -19.61 5.08
N LEU A 78 -7.96 -18.97 3.97
CA LEU A 78 -6.62 -18.99 3.39
C LEU A 78 -5.57 -18.46 4.37
N ALA A 79 -5.86 -17.36 5.08
CA ALA A 79 -4.91 -16.70 5.98
C ALA A 79 -4.86 -17.29 7.41
N SER A 80 -5.90 -18.01 7.82
CA SER A 80 -6.11 -18.41 9.23
C SER A 80 -4.92 -19.09 9.89
N SER A 81 -4.31 -20.10 9.23
CA SER A 81 -3.19 -20.86 9.82
C SER A 81 -1.93 -20.01 9.95
N GLN A 82 -1.58 -19.23 8.92
CA GLN A 82 -0.40 -18.39 8.94
C GLN A 82 -0.53 -17.23 9.93
N LEU A 83 -1.74 -16.67 10.06
CA LEU A 83 -2.02 -15.63 11.04
C LEU A 83 -1.92 -16.19 12.47
N GLU A 84 -2.45 -17.38 12.72
CA GLU A 84 -2.34 -18.07 14.01
C GLU A 84 -0.88 -18.34 14.38
N GLU A 85 -0.06 -18.79 13.43
CA GLU A 85 1.37 -18.97 13.60
C GLU A 85 2.08 -17.63 13.90
N CYS A 86 1.82 -16.57 13.14
CA CYS A 86 2.45 -15.27 13.41
C CYS A 86 2.06 -14.69 14.78
N GLN A 87 0.82 -14.93 15.23
CA GLN A 87 0.26 -14.46 16.50
C GLN A 87 0.73 -15.24 17.72
N ASN A 88 0.91 -16.57 17.60
CA ASN A 88 1.13 -17.44 18.76
C ASN A 88 2.49 -18.16 18.76
N ASN A 89 3.16 -18.26 17.60
CA ASN A 89 4.48 -18.88 17.49
C ASN A 89 5.58 -17.81 17.55
N PRO A 90 6.37 -17.75 18.64
CA PRO A 90 7.39 -16.73 18.82
C PRO A 90 8.54 -16.81 17.81
N LEU A 91 8.60 -17.85 16.97
CA LEU A 91 9.63 -18.02 15.94
C LEU A 91 9.24 -17.43 14.57
N VAL A 92 7.95 -17.20 14.30
CA VAL A 92 7.47 -16.82 12.97
C VAL A 92 7.53 -15.30 12.77
N CYS A 93 6.96 -14.55 13.70
CA CYS A 93 7.00 -13.09 13.73
C CYS A 93 7.83 -12.64 14.95
N ALA A 94 9.10 -13.02 14.93
CA ALA A 94 10.00 -12.97 16.08
C ALA A 94 10.69 -11.61 16.30
N GLN A 95 10.57 -10.67 15.36
CA GLN A 95 11.30 -9.40 15.44
C GLN A 95 10.65 -8.44 16.46
N ARG A 96 9.40 -8.71 16.86
CA ARG A 96 8.70 -7.96 17.92
C ARG A 96 9.06 -8.47 19.29
N VAL A 97 9.38 -7.53 20.18
CA VAL A 97 9.56 -7.83 21.60
C VAL A 97 8.20 -8.24 22.18
N PRO A 98 8.06 -9.45 22.74
CA PRO A 98 6.80 -9.88 23.36
C PRO A 98 6.45 -8.94 24.52
N HIS A 99 5.26 -8.35 24.49
CA HIS A 99 4.81 -7.52 25.59
C HIS A 99 4.32 -8.41 26.75
N THR A 100 4.81 -8.17 27.97
CA THR A 100 4.56 -9.03 29.14
C THR A 100 3.35 -8.61 29.99
N ASN A 101 2.60 -7.58 29.57
CA ASN A 101 1.44 -7.06 30.29
C ASN A 101 0.16 -7.33 29.47
N SER A 102 -0.90 -7.80 30.13
CA SER A 102 -2.16 -8.22 29.48
C SER A 102 -2.88 -7.13 28.66
N ALA A 103 -2.62 -5.85 28.92
CA ALA A 103 -3.15 -4.75 28.12
C ALA A 103 -2.45 -4.61 26.76
N ASP A 104 -1.21 -5.07 26.65
CA ASP A 104 -0.38 -4.97 25.45
C ASP A 104 -0.49 -6.23 24.56
N GLU A 105 -0.96 -7.36 25.11
CA GLU A 105 -1.15 -8.62 24.38
C GLU A 105 -2.13 -8.48 23.21
N PHE A 106 -3.20 -7.69 23.39
CA PHE A 106 -4.18 -7.45 22.32
C PHE A 106 -3.59 -6.59 21.19
N LEU A 107 -2.84 -5.54 21.55
CA LEU A 107 -2.17 -4.68 20.57
C LEU A 107 -1.09 -5.45 19.80
N ASP A 108 -0.29 -6.27 20.49
CA ASP A 108 0.71 -7.13 19.84
C ASP A 108 0.04 -8.12 18.86
N LYS A 109 -1.11 -8.69 19.24
CA LYS A 109 -1.89 -9.57 18.36
C LYS A 109 -2.41 -8.85 17.12
N ILE A 110 -2.89 -7.61 17.26
CA ILE A 110 -3.32 -6.75 16.14
C ILE A 110 -2.12 -6.50 15.21
N LEU A 111 -0.98 -6.08 15.75
CA LEU A 111 0.21 -5.77 14.95
C LEU A 111 0.88 -7.00 14.29
N ARG A 112 0.38 -8.21 14.54
CA ARG A 112 0.75 -9.45 13.85
C ARG A 112 -0.25 -9.82 12.74
N GLY A 113 -1.20 -8.93 12.44
CA GLY A 113 -2.14 -9.01 11.34
C GLY A 113 -1.46 -8.95 9.97
N PHE A 114 -2.27 -9.13 8.93
CA PHE A 114 -1.83 -9.08 7.53
C PHE A 114 -2.51 -7.95 6.77
N TYR A 115 -1.72 -7.18 6.03
CA TYR A 115 -2.25 -6.13 5.15
C TYR A 115 -3.20 -6.69 4.09
N ILE A 116 -4.27 -5.94 3.84
CA ILE A 116 -5.16 -6.05 2.69
C ILE A 116 -5.18 -4.72 1.93
N GLY A 117 -5.62 -4.72 0.68
CA GLY A 117 -5.42 -3.58 -0.22
C GLY A 117 -6.39 -2.42 0.00
N LEU A 118 -7.21 -2.43 1.05
CA LEU A 118 -8.20 -1.37 1.25
C LEU A 118 -7.52 -0.16 1.85
N HIS A 119 -7.69 0.98 1.18
CA HIS A 119 -7.26 2.28 1.68
C HIS A 119 -8.46 3.18 1.97
N ARG A 120 -8.37 3.93 3.07
CA ARG A 120 -9.33 4.98 3.44
C ARG A 120 -8.66 6.34 3.19
N SER A 121 -9.30 7.23 2.44
CA SER A 121 -8.78 8.57 2.13
C SER A 121 -9.88 9.62 2.29
N GLN A 122 -9.73 10.56 3.22
CA GLN A 122 -10.75 11.59 3.51
C GLN A 122 -10.67 12.87 2.67
N PHE A 123 -9.87 12.89 1.60
CA PHE A 123 -9.58 14.15 0.90
C PHE A 123 -9.67 14.01 -0.63
N ASN A 124 -10.74 14.52 -1.26
CA ASN A 124 -10.78 14.95 -2.67
C ASN A 124 -12.12 15.65 -2.99
N PRO A 125 -12.20 16.81 -3.67
CA PRO A 125 -11.16 17.80 -4.07
C PRO A 125 -10.92 18.91 -3.02
N SER A 126 -11.44 18.78 -1.82
CA SER A 126 -11.08 19.55 -0.63
C SER A 126 -11.23 18.62 0.58
N TYR A 127 -11.09 19.10 1.82
CA TYR A 127 -11.55 18.33 2.99
C TYR A 127 -12.96 17.82 2.69
N SER A 128 -13.05 16.50 2.53
CA SER A 128 -14.31 15.84 2.28
C SER A 128 -14.75 15.27 3.60
N SER A 129 -15.94 15.64 4.06
CA SER A 129 -16.58 14.90 5.16
C SER A 129 -16.87 13.44 4.77
N ALA A 130 -16.70 13.07 3.49
CA ALA A 130 -16.81 11.70 2.99
C ALA A 130 -15.44 11.05 2.85
N VAL A 131 -15.27 9.93 3.56
CA VAL A 131 -14.16 8.98 3.40
C VAL A 131 -14.30 8.29 2.05
N VAL A 132 -13.24 8.32 1.24
CA VAL A 132 -13.14 7.53 0.01
C VAL A 132 -12.47 6.21 0.35
N HIS A 133 -13.10 5.12 -0.06
CA HIS A 133 -12.54 3.78 0.05
C HIS A 133 -12.05 3.33 -1.32
N VAL A 134 -10.79 2.92 -1.42
CA VAL A 134 -10.20 2.45 -2.68
C VAL A 134 -9.34 1.23 -2.44
N TRP A 135 -9.45 0.24 -3.32
CA TRP A 135 -8.54 -0.90 -3.31
C TRP A 135 -7.24 -0.55 -4.04
N SER A 136 -6.12 -1.10 -3.58
CA SER A 136 -4.78 -0.85 -4.15
C SER A 136 -4.66 -1.26 -5.62
N ASP A 137 -5.51 -2.18 -6.09
CA ASP A 137 -5.62 -2.59 -7.49
C ASP A 137 -6.51 -1.66 -8.34
N GLY A 138 -6.98 -0.54 -7.77
CA GLY A 138 -7.82 0.45 -8.42
C GLY A 138 -9.30 0.04 -8.58
N SER A 139 -9.68 -1.16 -8.14
CA SER A 139 -11.06 -1.63 -8.18
C SER A 139 -11.96 -0.82 -7.23
N PRO A 140 -13.27 -0.72 -7.52
CA PRO A 140 -14.19 0.01 -6.65
C PRO A 140 -14.30 -0.70 -5.29
N CYS A 141 -14.36 0.08 -4.22
CA CYS A 141 -14.80 -0.46 -2.95
C CYS A 141 -16.31 -0.77 -3.04
N ASP A 142 -16.64 -2.06 -3.10
CA ASP A 142 -18.02 -2.57 -3.16
C ASP A 142 -18.33 -3.59 -2.04
N TYR A 143 -17.37 -3.81 -1.15
CA TYR A 143 -17.50 -4.63 0.06
C TYR A 143 -16.63 -4.04 1.18
N GLY A 144 -17.19 -3.94 2.39
CA GLY A 144 -16.50 -3.40 3.56
C GLY A 144 -16.34 -1.87 3.62
N CYS A 145 -16.87 -1.12 2.65
CA CYS A 145 -16.80 0.35 2.65
C CYS A 145 -17.68 0.92 3.76
N TYR A 146 -17.13 1.84 4.56
CA TYR A 146 -17.88 2.46 5.65
C TYR A 146 -17.49 3.93 5.84
N ASP A 147 -18.41 4.82 5.45
CA ASP A 147 -18.18 6.27 5.45
C ASP A 147 -18.50 6.94 6.80
N GLY A 148 -18.79 6.16 7.85
CA GLY A 148 -19.12 6.67 9.19
C GLY A 148 -17.94 6.64 10.17
N VAL A 149 -18.20 7.05 11.41
CA VAL A 149 -17.31 6.83 12.56
C VAL A 149 -17.92 5.71 13.39
N VAL A 150 -17.19 4.61 13.56
CA VAL A 150 -17.67 3.47 14.34
C VAL A 150 -17.50 3.77 15.82
N THR A 151 -18.57 3.62 16.59
CA THR A 151 -18.46 3.51 18.04
C THR A 151 -18.18 2.06 18.42
N CYS A 152 -17.53 1.82 19.55
CA CYS A 152 -17.24 0.46 20.01
C CYS A 152 -18.48 -0.44 20.23
N ASP A 153 -19.68 0.14 20.27
CA ASP A 153 -20.95 -0.58 20.37
C ASP A 153 -21.51 -1.02 19.01
N MET A 154 -21.02 -0.43 17.91
CA MET A 154 -21.43 -0.77 16.55
C MET A 154 -20.70 -2.01 16.04
N HIS A 155 -21.45 -2.92 15.42
CA HIS A 155 -20.93 -4.13 14.79
C HIS A 155 -21.12 -4.01 13.28
N ILE A 156 -20.03 -3.77 12.56
CA ILE A 156 -20.05 -3.54 11.12
C ILE A 156 -19.12 -4.55 10.47
N ASP A 157 -19.65 -5.66 9.97
CA ASP A 157 -18.82 -6.63 9.26
C ASP A 157 -18.32 -6.04 7.92
N PRO A 158 -17.06 -6.31 7.53
CA PRO A 158 -16.08 -7.20 8.17
C PRO A 158 -15.19 -6.53 9.23
N TRP A 159 -15.45 -5.29 9.62
CA TRP A 159 -14.64 -4.57 10.60
C TRP A 159 -14.74 -5.16 12.02
N GLY A 160 -13.63 -5.02 12.74
CA GLY A 160 -13.51 -5.29 14.16
C GLY A 160 -14.32 -4.30 15.00
N PRO A 161 -14.58 -4.61 16.28
CA PRO A 161 -15.15 -3.64 17.21
C PRO A 161 -14.33 -2.35 17.25
N CYS A 162 -15.00 -1.20 17.31
CA CYS A 162 -14.40 0.14 17.26
C CYS A 162 -13.77 0.53 15.90
N ASN A 163 -13.88 -0.31 14.86
CA ASN A 163 -13.27 -0.06 13.55
C ASN A 163 -14.32 0.06 12.43
N PRO A 164 -14.05 0.87 11.40
CA PRO A 164 -12.85 1.67 11.25
C PRO A 164 -12.84 2.91 12.18
N SER A 165 -11.67 3.23 12.74
CA SER A 165 -11.46 4.12 13.89
C SER A 165 -11.03 5.55 13.51
N GLY A 166 -10.60 5.76 12.27
CA GLY A 166 -10.29 7.11 11.75
C GLY A 166 -11.48 8.08 11.81
N THR A 167 -11.27 9.28 12.37
CA THR A 167 -12.35 10.25 12.66
C THR A 167 -12.74 11.09 11.45
N ASN A 168 -14.04 11.30 11.17
CA ASN A 168 -14.56 12.11 10.04
C ASN A 168 -14.81 13.60 10.38
N ASN A 169 -14.28 14.12 11.49
CA ASN A 169 -14.54 15.47 11.96
C ASN A 169 -13.36 16.41 11.71
N SER A 170 -13.69 17.66 11.37
CA SER A 170 -12.78 18.74 10.90
C SER A 170 -11.83 19.29 11.97
N PHE A 171 -11.67 18.56 13.08
CA PHE A 171 -10.71 18.81 14.15
C PHE A 171 -9.78 17.60 14.38
N GLY A 172 -9.66 16.71 13.38
CA GLY A 172 -8.96 15.44 13.44
C GLY A 172 -7.53 15.54 13.98
N ASN A 173 -7.40 15.37 15.30
CA ASN A 173 -6.14 15.02 15.96
C ASN A 173 -5.86 13.50 15.82
N GLY A 174 -6.63 12.77 15.03
CA GLY A 174 -6.39 11.37 14.70
C GLY A 174 -5.48 11.26 13.49
N TYR A 175 -4.42 10.47 13.59
CA TYR A 175 -3.57 10.16 12.44
C TYR A 175 -4.40 9.48 11.35
N PRO A 176 -4.16 9.78 10.07
CA PRO A 176 -4.80 9.05 8.98
C PRO A 176 -4.46 7.54 9.08
N GLU A 177 -5.47 6.73 9.39
CA GLU A 177 -5.40 5.27 9.27
C GLU A 177 -5.81 4.89 7.86
N ASP A 178 -4.85 5.05 6.94
CA ASP A 178 -5.13 4.97 5.51
C ASP A 178 -5.02 3.57 4.94
N CYS A 179 -4.47 2.60 5.68
CA CYS A 179 -4.35 1.21 5.26
C CYS A 179 -5.24 0.30 6.10
N THR A 180 -5.49 -0.91 5.61
CA THR A 180 -6.34 -1.88 6.30
C THR A 180 -5.63 -3.21 6.46
N GLU A 181 -5.90 -3.89 7.57
CA GLU A 181 -5.41 -5.24 7.83
C GLU A 181 -6.54 -6.21 8.17
N ILE A 182 -6.23 -7.50 8.07
CA ILE A 182 -6.95 -8.58 8.73
C ILE A 182 -6.15 -9.00 9.95
N TYR A 183 -6.68 -8.74 11.15
CA TYR A 183 -6.06 -9.11 12.43
C TYR A 183 -6.69 -10.35 13.08
N LEU A 184 -7.84 -10.78 12.57
CA LEU A 184 -8.48 -12.05 12.93
C LEU A 184 -8.91 -12.76 11.65
N ALA A 185 -8.54 -14.03 11.52
CA ALA A 185 -8.96 -14.91 10.45
C ALA A 185 -9.14 -16.32 11.01
N THR A 186 -10.26 -16.99 10.72
CA THR A 186 -10.55 -18.33 11.25
C THR A 186 -10.73 -19.38 10.16
N PRO A 187 -10.51 -20.67 10.47
CA PRO A 187 -10.80 -21.77 9.53
C PRO A 187 -12.28 -21.86 9.12
N SER A 188 -13.20 -21.23 9.87
CA SER A 188 -14.61 -21.13 9.49
C SER A 188 -14.89 -20.05 8.44
N GLY A 189 -13.91 -19.18 8.15
CA GLY A 189 -14.05 -18.07 7.21
C GLY A 189 -14.55 -16.78 7.84
N MET A 190 -14.36 -16.60 9.14
CA MET A 190 -14.58 -15.33 9.81
C MET A 190 -13.31 -14.48 9.70
N ALA A 191 -13.45 -13.23 9.25
CA ALA A 191 -12.38 -12.24 9.29
C ALA A 191 -12.83 -11.00 10.07
N LYS A 192 -11.88 -10.34 10.75
CA LYS A 192 -12.06 -8.99 11.29
C LYS A 192 -10.99 -8.03 10.79
N TRP A 193 -11.45 -6.89 10.31
CA TRP A 193 -10.60 -5.85 9.72
C TRP A 193 -10.32 -4.73 10.72
N ASN A 194 -9.17 -4.10 10.57
CA ASN A 194 -8.75 -2.94 11.33
C ASN A 194 -8.14 -1.92 10.37
N ASP A 195 -8.53 -0.66 10.47
CA ASP A 195 -7.80 0.41 9.79
C ASP A 195 -6.57 0.73 10.63
N ILE A 196 -5.48 1.04 9.95
CA ILE A 196 -4.19 1.17 10.59
C ILE A 196 -3.35 2.18 9.81
N SER A 197 -2.54 2.96 10.53
CA SER A 197 -1.58 3.86 9.88
C SER A 197 -0.68 3.10 8.90
N SER A 198 -0.44 3.68 7.72
CA SER A 198 0.37 3.13 6.64
C SER A 198 1.80 2.76 7.06
N TYR A 199 2.30 3.34 8.15
CA TYR A 199 3.64 3.11 8.68
C TYR A 199 3.73 2.07 9.79
N HIS A 200 2.58 1.63 10.35
CA HIS A 200 2.61 0.54 11.30
C HIS A 200 3.30 -0.65 10.66
N LYS A 201 4.04 -1.38 11.47
CA LYS A 201 4.67 -2.60 11.03
C LYS A 201 3.73 -3.74 11.35
N LEU A 202 3.45 -4.62 10.41
CA LEU A 202 2.59 -5.80 10.51
C LEU A 202 3.35 -7.12 10.26
N GLY A 203 2.66 -8.26 10.42
CA GLY A 203 3.23 -9.61 10.32
C GLY A 203 3.28 -10.19 8.91
N GLY A 204 2.66 -9.54 7.94
CA GLY A 204 2.57 -10.04 6.57
C GLY A 204 1.54 -9.32 5.71
N VAL A 205 1.25 -9.92 4.57
CA VAL A 205 0.34 -9.39 3.54
C VAL A 205 -0.37 -10.52 2.82
N ILE A 206 -1.57 -10.26 2.33
CA ILE A 206 -2.31 -11.17 1.45
C ILE A 206 -2.32 -10.56 0.05
N CYS A 207 -1.88 -11.31 -0.94
CA CYS A 207 -1.77 -10.89 -2.34
C CYS A 207 -2.83 -11.53 -3.22
N LYS A 208 -3.25 -10.83 -4.28
CA LYS A 208 -4.22 -11.27 -5.29
C LYS A 208 -3.73 -10.94 -6.69
N LYS A 209 -3.96 -11.84 -7.65
CA LYS A 209 -3.75 -11.59 -9.08
C LYS A 209 -4.77 -12.29 -9.95
N SER A 210 -5.02 -11.77 -11.15
CA SER A 210 -5.83 -12.46 -12.16
C SER A 210 -5.09 -13.70 -12.66
N CYS A 211 -5.79 -14.83 -12.78
CA CYS A 211 -5.26 -16.04 -13.41
C CYS A 211 -5.51 -16.08 -14.92
N GLU A 212 -6.37 -15.18 -15.40
CA GLU A 212 -6.86 -15.11 -16.78
C GLU A 212 -6.12 -14.05 -17.59
N GLU A 213 -5.60 -13.02 -16.94
CA GLU A 213 -4.77 -12.01 -17.59
C GLU A 213 -3.35 -12.55 -17.76
N GLU A 214 -2.80 -12.43 -18.98
CA GLU A 214 -1.38 -12.18 -19.03
C GLU A 214 -1.18 -10.87 -18.27
N HIS A 215 -0.30 -10.83 -17.27
CA HIS A 215 0.47 -9.60 -17.09
C HIS A 215 1.21 -9.44 -18.42
N ASN A 216 0.54 -8.87 -19.42
CA ASN A 216 1.20 -8.14 -20.48
C ASN A 216 2.00 -7.15 -19.69
N HIS A 217 3.28 -7.46 -19.50
CA HIS A 217 4.20 -6.49 -18.96
C HIS A 217 3.90 -5.21 -19.75
N ASN A 218 3.50 -4.15 -19.03
CA ASN A 218 3.11 -2.91 -19.69
C ASN A 218 4.22 -2.61 -20.68
N ILE A 219 3.90 -2.45 -21.95
CA ILE A 219 4.95 -2.13 -22.91
C ILE A 219 5.29 -0.66 -22.67
N CYS A 220 6.54 -0.35 -22.35
CA CYS A 220 6.93 1.01 -22.00
C CYS A 220 6.52 1.97 -23.11
N GLY A 221 5.84 3.07 -22.73
CA GLY A 221 5.40 4.10 -23.66
C GLY A 221 4.14 3.76 -24.46
N LYS A 222 3.50 2.60 -24.22
CA LYS A 222 2.21 2.26 -24.84
C LYS A 222 1.13 3.28 -24.50
N ASP A 223 1.11 3.75 -23.26
CA ASP A 223 0.19 4.77 -22.75
C ASP A 223 0.70 6.20 -23.00
N GLY A 224 1.81 6.36 -23.74
CA GLY A 224 2.46 7.64 -24.02
C GLY A 224 3.26 8.21 -22.84
N TRP A 225 3.49 7.42 -21.79
CA TRP A 225 4.29 7.83 -20.64
C TRP A 225 5.78 7.79 -21.01
N PRO A 226 6.56 8.85 -20.72
CA PRO A 226 8.02 8.77 -20.87
C PRO A 226 8.59 7.68 -19.96
N TYR A 227 9.62 6.97 -20.43
CA TYR A 227 10.17 5.82 -19.73
C TYR A 227 11.70 5.81 -19.72
N VAL A 228 12.28 5.20 -18.68
CA VAL A 228 13.71 4.92 -18.52
C VAL A 228 13.83 3.49 -18.03
N GLY A 229 14.60 2.66 -18.75
CA GLY A 229 14.77 1.26 -18.41
C GLY A 229 13.46 0.48 -18.54
N GLU A 230 13.00 -0.05 -17.41
CA GLU A 230 11.76 -0.84 -17.27
C GLU A 230 10.69 -0.07 -16.47
N LYS A 231 10.82 1.26 -16.34
CA LYS A 231 9.84 2.11 -15.66
C LYS A 231 9.34 3.22 -16.56
N GLU A 232 8.04 3.47 -16.53
CA GLU A 232 7.39 4.61 -17.18
C GLU A 232 6.75 5.55 -16.16
N TYR A 233 6.74 6.85 -16.47
CA TYR A 233 6.42 7.92 -15.53
C TYR A 233 5.38 8.87 -16.10
N HIS A 234 4.48 9.36 -15.26
CA HIS A 234 3.56 10.43 -15.64
C HIS A 234 3.23 11.31 -14.45
N ALA A 235 3.11 12.61 -14.69
CA ALA A 235 2.66 13.54 -13.67
C ALA A 235 1.17 13.81 -13.82
N PHE A 236 0.41 13.50 -12.78
CA PHE A 236 -1.02 13.77 -12.71
C PHE A 236 -1.26 15.03 -11.87
N PRO A 237 -2.04 16.00 -12.39
CA PRO A 237 -2.45 17.14 -11.59
C PRO A 237 -3.41 16.70 -10.49
N LEU A 238 -3.30 17.32 -9.32
CA LEU A 238 -4.36 17.26 -8.31
C LEU A 238 -5.37 18.37 -8.64
N THR A 239 -6.66 18.04 -8.63
CA THR A 239 -7.76 18.97 -8.96
C THR A 239 -7.72 20.23 -8.09
N GLU A 240 -7.27 20.09 -6.84
CA GLU A 240 -6.87 21.16 -5.94
C GLU A 240 -5.57 20.72 -5.26
N PRO A 241 -4.63 21.63 -4.90
CA PRO A 241 -3.42 21.25 -4.18
C PRO A 241 -3.75 20.39 -2.95
N GLY A 242 -3.09 19.23 -2.86
CA GLY A 242 -3.42 18.21 -1.89
C GLY A 242 -2.21 17.57 -1.23
N ASN A 243 -2.47 16.87 -0.14
CA ASN A 243 -1.49 16.16 0.67
C ASN A 243 -0.96 14.91 -0.04
N TYR A 244 0.08 14.32 0.54
CA TYR A 244 0.77 13.17 -0.04
C TYR A 244 -0.16 11.98 -0.29
N TRP A 245 -1.05 11.71 0.66
CA TRP A 245 -1.99 10.60 0.63
C TRP A 245 -3.01 10.71 -0.52
N GLN A 246 -3.43 11.94 -0.82
CA GLN A 246 -4.27 12.22 -1.99
C GLN A 246 -3.55 11.88 -3.28
N ALA A 247 -2.29 12.33 -3.38
CA ALA A 247 -1.41 12.03 -4.50
C ALA A 247 -1.19 10.52 -4.69
N HIS A 248 -0.94 9.79 -3.61
CA HIS A 248 -0.82 8.33 -3.62
C HIS A 248 -2.05 7.66 -4.24
N SER A 249 -3.25 8.06 -3.81
CA SER A 249 -4.51 7.50 -4.32
C SER A 249 -4.72 7.75 -5.83
N ILE A 250 -4.16 8.85 -6.37
CA ILE A 250 -4.22 9.12 -7.81
C ILE A 250 -3.38 8.09 -8.55
N CYS A 251 -2.17 7.80 -8.09
CA CYS A 251 -1.33 6.78 -8.72
C CYS A 251 -1.98 5.40 -8.64
N GLN A 252 -2.52 5.02 -7.49
CA GLN A 252 -3.23 3.73 -7.34
C GLN A 252 -4.40 3.59 -8.32
N LYS A 253 -5.20 4.64 -8.53
CA LYS A 253 -6.30 4.64 -9.52
C LYS A 253 -5.84 4.43 -10.96
N GLN A 254 -4.58 4.73 -11.27
CA GLN A 254 -4.00 4.50 -12.59
C GLN A 254 -3.35 3.11 -12.71
N GLY A 255 -3.42 2.27 -11.67
CA GLY A 255 -2.63 1.03 -11.58
C GLY A 255 -1.13 1.33 -11.52
N ALA A 256 -0.75 2.42 -10.86
CA ALA A 256 0.62 2.92 -10.70
C ALA A 256 0.95 3.08 -9.21
N GLN A 257 2.19 3.45 -8.90
CA GLN A 257 2.61 3.92 -7.56
C GLN A 257 3.20 5.32 -7.66
N VAL A 258 3.40 5.99 -6.53
CA VAL A 258 4.14 7.25 -6.50
C VAL A 258 5.60 6.96 -6.87
N ALA A 259 6.19 7.81 -7.71
CA ALA A 259 7.46 7.53 -8.35
C ALA A 259 8.63 7.37 -7.36
N SER A 260 9.45 6.36 -7.62
CA SER A 260 10.77 6.15 -7.03
C SER A 260 11.86 6.58 -8.01
N ILE A 261 13.03 6.95 -7.49
CA ILE A 261 14.13 7.46 -8.30
C ILE A 261 15.46 6.81 -7.86
N HIS A 262 16.07 6.05 -8.78
CA HIS A 262 17.26 5.24 -8.59
C HIS A 262 18.42 5.60 -9.50
N SER A 263 18.21 6.50 -10.45
CA SER A 263 19.22 6.87 -11.42
C SER A 263 19.08 8.33 -11.85
N GLN A 264 20.16 8.86 -12.46
CA GLN A 264 20.12 10.21 -13.01
C GLN A 264 19.07 10.32 -14.13
N GLY A 265 18.89 9.29 -14.95
CA GLY A 265 17.88 9.30 -16.02
C GLY A 265 16.46 9.40 -15.50
N GLU A 266 16.14 8.66 -14.43
CA GLU A 266 14.85 8.75 -13.73
C GLU A 266 14.67 10.12 -13.08
N ASN A 267 15.71 10.67 -12.45
CA ASN A 267 15.67 12.02 -11.90
C ASN A 267 15.41 13.06 -13.01
N ASP A 268 16.05 12.94 -14.16
CA ASP A 268 15.88 13.90 -15.26
C ASP A 268 14.45 13.89 -15.81
N ILE A 269 13.85 12.71 -16.00
CA ILE A 269 12.45 12.59 -16.47
C ILE A 269 11.47 13.11 -15.42
N THR A 270 11.62 12.69 -14.16
CA THR A 270 10.71 13.13 -13.08
C THR A 270 10.83 14.63 -12.81
N SER A 271 12.04 15.21 -12.83
CA SER A 271 12.24 16.65 -12.78
C SER A 271 11.60 17.37 -13.98
N ALA A 272 11.75 16.84 -15.20
CA ALA A 272 11.12 17.44 -16.38
C ALA A 272 9.59 17.42 -16.30
N LEU A 273 9.01 16.33 -15.80
CA LEU A 273 7.56 16.22 -15.56
C LEU A 273 7.09 17.25 -14.52
N ALA A 274 7.78 17.38 -13.39
CA ALA A 274 7.46 18.38 -12.36
C ALA A 274 7.56 19.82 -12.88
N ILE A 275 8.62 20.14 -13.62
CA ILE A 275 8.81 21.46 -14.25
C ILE A 275 7.69 21.74 -15.25
N GLY A 276 7.29 20.74 -16.04
CA GLY A 276 6.17 20.84 -16.98
C GLY A 276 4.85 21.17 -16.29
N GLN A 277 4.52 20.44 -15.21
CA GLN A 277 3.32 20.69 -14.40
C GLN A 277 3.34 22.06 -13.72
N ALA A 278 4.52 22.52 -13.30
CA ALA A 278 4.67 23.80 -12.63
C ALA A 278 4.33 25.00 -13.54
N GLY A 279 4.40 24.86 -14.87
CA GLY A 279 4.06 25.93 -15.80
C GLY A 279 4.88 27.22 -15.60
N GLY A 280 6.10 27.11 -15.08
CA GLY A 280 6.97 28.24 -14.72
C GLY A 280 6.85 28.73 -13.27
N ASN A 281 5.93 28.21 -12.46
CA ASN A 281 5.85 28.51 -11.03
C ASN A 281 6.88 27.68 -10.24
N LEU A 282 7.99 28.29 -9.84
CA LEU A 282 9.07 27.61 -9.13
C LEU A 282 8.65 27.06 -7.75
N SER A 283 7.56 27.56 -7.17
CA SER A 283 7.02 27.11 -5.89
C SER A 283 5.98 25.99 -6.04
N ALA A 284 5.52 25.68 -7.27
CA ALA A 284 4.67 24.53 -7.49
C ALA A 284 5.49 23.25 -7.24
N CYS A 285 4.84 22.23 -6.67
CA CYS A 285 5.49 20.96 -6.35
C CYS A 285 4.66 19.77 -6.85
N SER A 286 5.37 18.67 -7.08
CA SER A 286 4.82 17.36 -7.42
C SER A 286 5.33 16.33 -6.41
N TRP A 287 4.42 15.59 -5.77
CA TRP A 287 4.79 14.54 -4.83
C TRP A 287 5.57 13.39 -5.51
N ILE A 288 6.55 12.85 -4.78
CA ILE A 288 7.30 11.62 -5.13
C ILE A 288 7.39 10.69 -3.93
N GLY A 289 7.71 9.42 -4.15
CA GLY A 289 7.55 8.35 -3.17
C GLY A 289 8.59 8.29 -2.06
N LEU A 290 9.45 9.31 -1.91
CA LEU A 290 10.54 9.28 -0.94
C LEU A 290 10.08 9.79 0.42
N HIS A 291 10.41 9.02 1.45
CA HIS A 291 10.21 9.36 2.84
C HIS A 291 11.50 9.27 3.63
N SER A 292 11.58 10.00 4.74
CA SER A 292 12.73 9.97 5.65
C SER A 292 12.48 9.04 6.83
N SER A 293 13.46 8.17 7.18
CA SER A 293 13.36 7.33 8.39
C SER A 293 13.70 8.09 9.68
N HIS A 294 12.98 7.77 10.76
CA HIS A 294 13.30 8.23 12.12
C HIS A 294 14.42 7.39 12.77
N GLY A 295 15.20 8.00 13.67
CA GLY A 295 16.03 7.25 14.64
C GLY A 295 17.54 7.21 14.38
N GLY A 296 18.16 8.32 13.96
CA GLY A 296 19.63 8.47 13.95
C GLY A 296 20.38 7.68 12.86
N SER A 297 19.69 6.83 12.10
CA SER A 297 20.18 6.24 10.85
C SER A 297 19.78 7.11 9.67
N LYS A 298 20.76 7.46 8.82
CA LYS A 298 20.62 8.30 7.63
C LYS A 298 19.96 7.53 6.47
N THR A 299 18.69 7.18 6.58
CA THR A 299 18.07 6.32 5.55
C THR A 299 16.73 6.89 5.10
N GLY A 300 16.65 7.28 3.83
CA GLY A 300 15.37 7.46 3.16
C GLY A 300 14.80 6.09 2.79
N PHE A 301 13.50 6.00 2.54
CA PHE A 301 12.88 4.84 1.93
C PHE A 301 11.86 5.28 0.90
N TRP A 302 11.74 4.51 -0.17
CA TRP A 302 10.72 4.72 -1.19
C TRP A 302 9.45 3.93 -0.86
N ASP A 303 8.29 4.43 -1.29
CA ASP A 303 6.99 3.74 -1.14
C ASP A 303 6.91 2.45 -1.95
N ASP A 304 7.66 2.34 -3.03
CA ASP A 304 7.81 1.07 -3.72
C ASP A 304 8.68 0.06 -2.94
N GLY A 305 9.16 0.43 -1.75
CA GLY A 305 9.99 -0.34 -0.82
C GLY A 305 11.44 -0.51 -1.25
N SER A 306 11.84 -0.01 -2.42
CA SER A 306 13.21 -0.07 -2.92
C SER A 306 14.19 0.70 -2.01
N ASN A 307 15.48 0.44 -2.19
CA ASN A 307 16.51 1.14 -1.43
C ASN A 307 16.60 2.60 -1.91
N ALA A 308 16.72 3.54 -0.99
CA ALA A 308 17.07 4.92 -1.33
C ALA A 308 18.57 5.02 -1.68
N ASP A 309 18.91 4.65 -2.91
CA ASP A 309 20.28 4.51 -3.41
C ASP A 309 20.75 5.69 -4.29
N PHE A 310 19.81 6.51 -4.77
CA PHE A 310 20.10 7.75 -5.49
C PHE A 310 19.82 8.98 -4.64
N GLY A 311 20.66 10.02 -4.78
CA GLY A 311 20.42 11.33 -4.16
C GLY A 311 20.59 11.40 -2.63
N MET A 312 20.76 10.29 -1.91
CA MET A 312 20.84 10.29 -0.44
C MET A 312 22.20 10.71 0.14
N ASN A 313 23.29 10.53 -0.62
CA ASN A 313 24.67 10.78 -0.17
C ASN A 313 25.28 12.08 -0.76
N VAL A 314 24.47 13.10 -1.00
CA VAL A 314 24.92 14.38 -1.58
C VAL A 314 24.93 15.49 -0.52
N GLN A 315 25.69 16.56 -0.72
CA GLN A 315 25.62 17.71 0.20
C GLN A 315 24.28 18.45 0.02
N PRO A 316 23.72 19.11 1.06
CA PRO A 316 22.57 20.00 0.89
C PRO A 316 22.83 21.03 -0.21
N GLY A 317 21.78 21.38 -0.97
CA GLY A 317 21.93 22.23 -2.15
C GLY A 317 22.63 21.60 -3.35
N THR A 318 23.01 20.32 -3.24
CA THR A 318 23.48 19.55 -4.39
C THR A 318 22.36 18.71 -4.95
N SER A 319 22.34 18.58 -6.28
CA SER A 319 21.42 17.71 -6.99
C SER A 319 21.32 16.32 -6.36
N PRO A 320 20.11 15.78 -6.17
CA PRO A 320 18.82 16.31 -6.62
C PRO A 320 18.15 17.32 -5.67
N TRP A 321 18.69 17.53 -4.46
CA TRP A 321 18.10 18.35 -3.40
C TRP A 321 18.23 19.86 -3.63
N SER A 322 17.28 20.61 -3.08
CA SER A 322 17.35 22.08 -2.96
C SER A 322 18.28 22.52 -1.83
N GLU A 323 18.69 23.80 -1.83
CA GLU A 323 19.65 24.38 -0.86
C GLU A 323 19.23 24.25 0.60
N ASP A 324 17.94 24.10 0.87
CA ASP A 324 17.41 24.19 2.23
C ASP A 324 17.31 22.85 2.98
N LYS A 325 17.34 21.67 2.33
CA LYS A 325 17.13 20.39 3.02
C LYS A 325 17.72 19.18 2.29
N ASN A 326 18.46 18.35 3.03
CA ASN A 326 18.73 16.95 2.71
C ASN A 326 18.28 16.12 3.94
N PRO A 327 17.55 15.00 3.75
CA PRO A 327 17.06 14.15 4.83
C PRO A 327 18.17 13.55 5.72
N SER A 328 19.43 13.55 5.27
CA SER A 328 20.56 12.99 6.02
C SER A 328 21.17 13.92 7.09
N ILE A 329 20.68 15.17 7.25
CA ILE A 329 21.41 16.21 8.01
C ILE A 329 20.67 16.80 9.21
N ASP A 330 19.35 16.70 9.34
CA ASP A 330 18.65 17.32 10.50
C ASP A 330 18.64 16.37 11.71
N LYS A 331 19.66 16.46 12.55
CA LYS A 331 19.75 15.74 13.84
C LYS A 331 18.90 16.37 14.95
N ASP A 332 18.39 17.58 14.74
CA ASP A 332 17.98 18.45 15.84
C ASP A 332 16.46 18.70 15.91
N LYS A 333 15.67 17.99 15.09
CA LYS A 333 14.19 17.96 15.22
C LYS A 333 13.73 16.63 15.77
N GLU A 334 14.08 16.42 17.04
CA GLU A 334 13.61 15.36 17.93
C GLU A 334 12.12 15.55 18.31
N SER A 335 11.25 15.85 17.34
CA SER A 335 9.81 15.74 17.56
C SER A 335 9.41 14.29 17.37
N GLN A 336 8.90 13.69 18.44
CA GLN A 336 8.62 12.27 18.72
C GLN A 336 7.69 11.50 17.77
N HIS A 337 7.54 11.90 16.51
CA HIS A 337 6.55 11.29 15.61
C HIS A 337 7.13 11.06 14.22
N CYS A 338 7.29 9.79 13.86
CA CYS A 338 7.74 9.28 12.56
C CYS A 338 6.81 9.62 11.37
N GLN A 339 5.94 10.62 11.43
CA GLN A 339 4.69 10.57 10.66
C GLN A 339 4.60 11.51 9.45
N ASN A 340 5.52 12.46 9.27
CA ASN A 340 5.26 13.61 8.40
C ASN A 340 6.48 14.04 7.54
N SER A 341 7.32 13.14 7.02
CA SER A 341 8.47 13.54 6.17
C SER A 341 8.37 12.94 4.78
N CYS A 342 7.52 13.57 3.96
CA CYS A 342 7.31 13.25 2.55
C CYS A 342 8.20 14.14 1.67
N THR A 343 8.47 13.70 0.44
CA THR A 343 9.33 14.45 -0.49
C THR A 343 8.57 14.88 -1.73
N ALA A 344 8.85 16.08 -2.22
CA ALA A 344 8.32 16.56 -3.49
C ALA A 344 9.41 17.15 -4.39
N ILE A 345 9.18 17.11 -5.70
CA ILE A 345 9.96 17.83 -6.70
C ILE A 345 9.28 19.17 -6.99
N PHE A 346 10.03 20.27 -6.85
CA PHE A 346 9.53 21.62 -7.10
C PHE A 346 9.68 22.02 -8.57
N GLY A 347 9.06 23.13 -8.96
CA GLY A 347 9.08 23.66 -10.33
C GLY A 347 10.47 24.09 -10.83
N ASN A 348 11.49 24.05 -9.98
CA ASN A 348 12.91 24.17 -10.34
C ASN A 348 13.60 22.80 -10.58
N GLY A 349 12.87 21.70 -10.53
CA GLY A 349 13.35 20.33 -10.69
C GLY A 349 14.07 19.75 -9.46
N ARG A 350 14.08 20.45 -8.32
CA ARG A 350 14.80 20.02 -7.11
C ARG A 350 13.88 19.36 -6.08
N TRP A 351 14.45 18.43 -5.32
CA TRP A 351 13.75 17.75 -4.24
C TRP A 351 13.76 18.58 -2.96
N LYS A 352 12.72 18.42 -2.16
CA LYS A 352 12.60 19.04 -0.84
C LYS A 352 11.70 18.22 0.06
N ASP A 353 12.11 18.09 1.32
CA ASP A 353 11.29 17.49 2.37
C ASP A 353 10.18 18.45 2.81
N LEU A 354 8.97 17.92 2.84
CA LEU A 354 7.74 18.58 3.24
C LEU A 354 7.03 17.77 4.34
N ASN A 355 6.12 18.44 5.03
CA ASN A 355 5.16 17.71 5.83
C ASN A 355 4.25 16.91 4.87
N CYS A 356 3.97 15.65 5.17
CA CYS A 356 3.05 14.84 4.37
C CYS A 356 1.64 15.46 4.26
N ASP A 357 1.27 16.33 5.20
CA ASP A 357 0.02 17.11 5.22
C ASP A 357 0.11 18.45 4.49
N ASP A 358 1.29 18.86 4.00
CA ASP A 358 1.44 20.03 3.13
C ASP A 358 0.71 19.80 1.80
N SER A 359 0.57 20.84 0.97
CA SER A 359 -0.16 20.71 -0.31
C SER A 359 0.76 20.87 -1.52
N CYS A 360 0.71 19.90 -2.44
CA CYS A 360 1.30 19.99 -3.78
C CYS A 360 0.23 19.90 -4.86
N GLY A 361 0.52 20.51 -6.01
CA GLY A 361 -0.42 20.61 -7.13
C GLY A 361 -0.42 19.39 -8.05
N ALA A 362 0.54 18.48 -7.91
CA ALA A 362 0.65 17.28 -8.74
C ALA A 362 1.29 16.11 -7.98
N VAL A 363 1.26 14.94 -8.59
CA VAL A 363 1.99 13.74 -8.19
C VAL A 363 2.66 13.13 -9.40
N ILE A 364 3.87 12.62 -9.22
CA ILE A 364 4.52 11.81 -10.25
C ILE A 364 4.26 10.36 -9.93
N CYS A 365 3.61 9.66 -10.84
CA CYS A 365 3.34 8.24 -10.75
C CYS A 365 4.30 7.45 -11.64
N GLU A 366 4.58 6.21 -11.26
CA GLU A 366 5.38 5.26 -12.03
C GLU A 366 4.67 3.91 -12.19
N LYS A 367 5.01 3.21 -13.28
CA LYS A 367 4.62 1.82 -13.55
C LYS A 367 5.84 1.04 -14.02
N GLU A 368 5.88 -0.22 -13.62
CA GLU A 368 6.77 -1.22 -14.21
C GLU A 368 6.30 -1.59 -15.61
N CYS A 369 7.24 -1.69 -16.54
CA CYS A 369 7.01 -1.93 -17.96
C CYS A 369 8.16 -2.75 -18.58
N LYS A 370 7.92 -3.39 -19.73
CA LYS A 370 8.95 -4.02 -20.57
C LYS A 370 9.15 -3.22 -21.84
N ASN A 371 10.40 -3.16 -22.29
CA ASN A 371 10.71 -2.63 -23.61
C ASN A 371 10.10 -3.52 -24.71
N GLN A 372 9.69 -2.93 -25.83
CA GLN A 372 9.30 -3.70 -27.02
C GLN A 372 10.51 -4.52 -27.48
N GLU A 373 10.36 -5.85 -27.54
CA GLU A 373 11.35 -6.76 -28.14
C GLU A 373 11.53 -6.50 -29.64
#